data_AF-A0A9P5B3Y8-F1
#
_entry.id   AF-A0A9P5B3Y8-F1
#
_cell.length_a   1.000
_cell.length_b   1.000
_cell.length_c   1.000
_cell.angle_alpha   90.00
_cell.angle_beta   90.00
_cell.angle_gamma   90.00
#
_symmetry.space_group_name_H-M   'P 1'
#
loop_
_entity.id
_entity.type
_entity.pdbx_description
1 polymer ?
#
loop_
_entity_poly.entity_id
_entity_poly.type
_entity_poly.pdbx_seq_one_letter_code
_entity_poly.pdbx_strand_id
1 'polypeptide(L)'
;MTIGQLHNNQKFELLTQIWPGMLRADFDTYAELYEKYYLYLDDQFSFIQQKPTLYTAHTLGELGNLIRRIQRPNHMKKADIVTDQSQASYNTVDIAARMWLTIHIQHSNAHSPDCFQWPEDKTLSDAFAEWLNQRILSNRPLDDDDTRQIPLDFSIPNLIRYYEMKVIWTSDLLQHLNVDWEHNQIKVYEHGICLRNHMKNPGLLPFPKELVREAVDTLTLLFPRCKDTDDLLLKERRPILDVPYGRSRLLALSNYHYWRRNLSELITHWENGPKGLSQIRLKPDHGNLMEYVTFWVATLVLILTILSIAFGVGSLVLAKKALDVSVQSYNLALAIACADKNETNTLPGFCK
;
A
#
# COMPACT_ATOMS: atom_id res chain seq x y z
N MET A 1 -31.40 6.65 -7.78
CA MET A 1 -30.79 7.96 -7.49
C MET A 1 -29.58 7.68 -6.64
N THR A 2 -28.39 8.12 -7.04
CA THR A 2 -27.16 7.88 -6.26
C THR A 2 -27.03 8.97 -5.19
N ILE A 3 -26.53 8.62 -4.00
CA ILE A 3 -26.21 9.53 -2.89
C ILE A 3 -25.28 10.64 -3.36
N GLY A 4 -24.38 10.34 -4.31
CA GLY A 4 -23.54 11.33 -4.98
C GLY A 4 -24.32 12.50 -5.62
N GLN A 5 -25.55 12.26 -6.10
CA GLN A 5 -26.43 13.24 -6.76
C GLN A 5 -27.30 14.05 -5.78
N LEU A 6 -27.31 13.70 -4.50
CA LEU A 6 -28.08 14.42 -3.50
C LEU A 6 -27.56 15.85 -3.30
N HIS A 7 -28.47 16.78 -3.02
CA HIS A 7 -28.10 18.14 -2.63
C HIS A 7 -27.35 18.14 -1.30
N ASN A 8 -26.50 19.15 -1.07
CA ASN A 8 -25.70 19.26 0.15
C ASN A 8 -26.54 19.20 1.44
N ASN A 9 -27.79 19.68 1.41
CA ASN A 9 -28.69 19.58 2.56
C ASN A 9 -29.11 18.14 2.87
N GLN A 10 -29.41 17.34 1.84
CA GLN A 10 -29.75 15.93 2.00
C GLN A 10 -28.53 15.09 2.41
N LYS A 11 -27.36 15.42 1.86
CA LYS A 11 -26.07 14.81 2.25
C LYS A 11 -25.76 15.06 3.73
N PHE A 12 -25.91 16.31 4.18
CA PHE A 12 -25.76 16.66 5.59
C PHE A 12 -26.76 15.92 6.46
N GLU A 13 -28.05 15.89 6.09
CA GLU A 13 -29.09 15.20 6.85
C GLU A 13 -28.77 13.70 7.00
N LEU A 14 -28.34 13.04 5.93
CA LEU A 14 -27.87 11.64 5.97
C LEU A 14 -26.71 11.47 6.94
N LEU A 15 -25.68 12.32 6.86
CA LEU A 15 -24.52 12.23 7.76
C LEU A 15 -24.89 12.49 9.22
N THR A 16 -25.86 13.37 9.51
CA THR A 16 -26.32 13.60 10.89
C THR A 16 -27.08 12.42 11.47
N GLN A 17 -27.65 11.54 10.63
CA GLN A 17 -28.23 10.28 11.07
C GLN A 17 -27.14 9.26 11.46
N ILE A 18 -25.99 9.28 10.77
CA ILE A 18 -24.85 8.39 11.03
C ILE A 18 -23.97 8.90 12.17
N TRP A 19 -23.77 10.22 12.27
CA TRP A 19 -23.02 10.86 13.35
C TRP A 19 -23.87 11.98 13.98
N PRO A 20 -24.69 11.63 14.99
CA PRO A 20 -25.44 12.61 15.75
C PRO A 20 -24.51 13.68 16.33
N GLY A 21 -24.89 14.96 16.20
CA GLY A 21 -24.09 16.08 16.70
C GLY A 21 -23.07 16.66 15.69
N MET A 22 -23.04 16.16 14.45
CA MET A 22 -22.28 16.81 13.38
C MET A 22 -22.79 18.24 13.15
N LEU A 23 -21.89 19.23 13.30
CA LEU A 23 -22.20 20.64 13.06
C LEU A 23 -22.21 20.93 11.55
N ARG A 24 -23.15 21.78 11.10
CA ARG A 24 -23.24 22.15 9.69
C ARG A 24 -21.96 22.80 9.16
N ALA A 25 -21.35 23.69 9.94
CA ALA A 25 -20.08 24.31 9.59
C ALA A 25 -18.94 23.30 9.39
N ASP A 26 -18.93 22.21 10.18
CA ASP A 26 -17.93 21.14 10.04
C ASP A 26 -18.15 20.36 8.74
N PHE A 27 -19.41 20.07 8.41
CA PHE A 27 -19.76 19.46 7.12
C PHE A 27 -19.34 20.32 5.94
N ASP A 28 -19.70 21.62 5.94
CA ASP A 28 -19.39 22.52 4.83
C ASP A 28 -17.86 22.68 4.64
N THR A 29 -17.08 22.58 5.72
CA THR A 29 -15.61 22.64 5.67
C THR A 29 -14.97 21.40 5.05
N TYR A 30 -15.53 20.21 5.31
CA TYR A 30 -14.94 18.93 4.90
C TYR A 30 -15.79 18.15 3.88
N ALA A 31 -16.72 18.83 3.20
CA ALA A 31 -17.73 18.20 2.35
C ALA A 31 -17.13 17.27 1.28
N GLU A 32 -16.02 17.69 0.67
CA GLU A 32 -15.30 16.96 -0.38
C GLU A 32 -14.70 15.64 0.15
N LEU A 33 -14.31 15.60 1.44
CA LEU A 33 -13.69 14.42 2.05
C LEU A 33 -14.67 13.24 2.20
N TYR A 34 -15.98 13.50 2.10
CA TYR A 34 -17.02 12.47 2.16
C TYR A 34 -17.33 11.82 0.82
N GLU A 35 -16.78 12.29 -0.31
CA GLU A 35 -17.13 11.78 -1.65
C GLU A 35 -16.97 10.26 -1.74
N LYS A 36 -15.84 9.73 -1.27
CA LYS A 36 -15.56 8.29 -1.26
C LYS A 36 -16.47 7.51 -0.33
N TYR A 37 -16.84 8.11 0.81
CA TYR A 37 -17.78 7.51 1.74
C TYR A 37 -19.19 7.43 1.14
N TYR A 38 -19.64 8.45 0.39
CA TYR A 38 -20.91 8.39 -0.32
C TYR A 38 -20.94 7.31 -1.40
N LEU A 39 -19.85 7.15 -2.15
CA LEU A 39 -19.72 6.06 -3.13
C LEU A 39 -19.80 4.68 -2.44
N TYR A 40 -19.18 4.55 -1.28
CA TYR A 40 -19.28 3.34 -0.47
C TYR A 40 -20.73 3.09 0.00
N LEU A 41 -21.43 4.11 0.51
CA LEU A 41 -22.83 3.98 0.90
C LEU A 41 -23.73 3.62 -0.29
N ASP A 42 -23.47 4.19 -1.46
CA ASP A 42 -24.19 3.88 -2.71
C ASP A 42 -24.00 2.42 -3.11
N ASP A 43 -22.78 1.90 -3.01
CA ASP A 43 -22.47 0.49 -3.28
C ASP A 43 -23.19 -0.44 -2.28
N GLN A 44 -23.11 -0.15 -0.98
CA GLN A 44 -23.78 -0.96 0.04
C GLN A 44 -25.31 -0.91 -0.11
N PHE A 45 -25.88 0.23 -0.48
CA PHE A 45 -27.32 0.36 -0.70
C PHE A 45 -27.75 -0.34 -2.00
N SER A 46 -26.95 -0.27 -3.06
CA SER A 46 -27.17 -1.00 -4.31
C SER A 46 -27.20 -2.51 -4.06
N PHE A 47 -26.34 -3.02 -3.18
CA PHE A 47 -26.35 -4.42 -2.77
C PHE A 47 -27.66 -4.85 -2.10
N ILE A 48 -28.23 -3.99 -1.24
CA ILE A 48 -29.55 -4.21 -0.62
C ILE A 48 -30.64 -4.27 -1.69
N GLN A 49 -30.63 -3.31 -2.62
CA GLN A 49 -31.62 -3.22 -3.69
C GLN A 49 -31.59 -4.42 -4.65
N GLN A 50 -30.42 -5.01 -4.89
CA GLN A 50 -30.29 -6.21 -5.72
C GLN A 50 -30.85 -7.48 -5.05
N LYS A 51 -30.98 -7.49 -3.72
CA LYS A 51 -31.43 -8.65 -2.94
C LYS A 51 -32.51 -8.28 -1.92
N PRO A 52 -33.66 -7.75 -2.36
CA PRO A 52 -34.67 -7.18 -1.47
C PRO A 52 -35.31 -8.20 -0.53
N THR A 53 -35.25 -9.49 -0.84
CA THR A 53 -35.76 -10.57 0.02
C THR A 53 -34.87 -10.84 1.24
N LEU A 54 -33.62 -10.37 1.23
CA LEU A 54 -32.66 -10.60 2.31
C LEU A 54 -32.59 -9.46 3.32
N TYR A 55 -33.34 -8.37 3.10
CA TYR A 55 -33.27 -7.14 3.90
C TYR A 55 -34.66 -6.55 4.09
N THR A 56 -34.93 -6.01 5.27
CA THR A 56 -36.18 -5.32 5.59
C THR A 56 -36.13 -3.81 5.31
N ALA A 57 -34.94 -3.21 5.24
CA ALA A 57 -34.79 -1.80 4.87
C ALA A 57 -34.83 -1.61 3.35
N HIS A 58 -35.62 -0.64 2.91
CA HIS A 58 -35.78 -0.23 1.52
C HIS A 58 -35.34 1.21 1.26
N THR A 59 -35.13 2.01 2.32
CA THR A 59 -34.67 3.40 2.21
C THR A 59 -33.44 3.68 3.07
N LEU A 60 -32.65 4.67 2.68
CA LEU A 60 -31.52 5.14 3.48
C LEU A 60 -31.95 5.73 4.83
N GLY A 61 -33.14 6.34 4.88
CA GLY A 61 -33.69 6.87 6.14
C GLY A 61 -34.03 5.78 7.15
N GLU A 62 -34.53 4.63 6.70
CA GLU A 62 -34.73 3.45 7.57
C GLU A 62 -33.41 2.94 8.14
N LEU A 63 -32.37 2.85 7.31
CA LEU A 63 -31.03 2.47 7.75
C LEU A 63 -30.46 3.49 8.75
N GLY A 64 -30.63 4.80 8.50
CA GLY A 64 -30.21 5.84 9.43
C GLY A 64 -30.97 5.80 10.77
N ASN A 65 -32.26 5.47 10.76
CA ASN A 65 -33.04 5.23 11.99
C ASN A 65 -32.49 4.02 12.77
N LEU A 66 -32.11 2.96 12.05
CA LEU A 66 -31.55 1.76 12.64
C LEU A 66 -30.16 2.02 13.23
N ILE A 67 -29.29 2.75 12.52
CA ILE A 67 -27.98 3.19 13.03
C ILE A 67 -28.17 3.96 14.34
N ARG A 68 -29.11 4.90 14.40
CA ARG A 68 -29.43 5.63 15.65
C ARG A 68 -29.91 4.72 16.77
N ARG A 69 -30.64 3.63 16.46
CA ARG A 69 -31.06 2.63 17.45
C ARG A 69 -29.86 1.81 17.95
N ILE A 70 -28.95 1.42 17.06
CA ILE A 70 -27.71 0.71 17.41
C ILE A 70 -26.80 1.60 18.27
N GLN A 71 -26.75 2.90 18.01
CA GLN A 71 -25.94 3.89 18.73
C GLN A 71 -26.45 4.26 20.13
N ARG A 72 -27.71 3.95 20.45
CA ARG A 72 -28.22 4.13 21.83
C ARG A 72 -27.40 3.27 22.79
N PRO A 73 -27.33 3.61 24.10
CA PRO A 73 -26.37 3.01 25.02
C PRO A 73 -26.26 1.50 24.81
N ASN A 74 -25.02 1.04 24.60
CA ASN A 74 -24.51 -0.26 24.11
C ASN A 74 -25.03 -1.54 24.80
N HIS A 75 -26.18 -1.50 25.46
CA HIS A 75 -26.73 -2.59 26.27
C HIS A 75 -27.77 -3.43 25.52
N MET A 76 -28.19 -3.04 24.31
CA MET A 76 -29.14 -3.84 23.54
C MET A 76 -28.40 -4.96 22.80
N LYS A 77 -28.90 -6.19 22.95
CA LYS A 77 -28.44 -7.32 22.14
C LYS A 77 -28.97 -7.16 20.73
N LYS A 78 -28.33 -7.80 19.76
CA LYS A 78 -28.80 -7.77 18.36
C LYS A 78 -30.25 -8.23 18.22
N ALA A 79 -30.65 -9.28 18.94
CA ALA A 79 -32.03 -9.76 19.00
C ALA A 79 -33.04 -8.71 19.51
N ASP A 80 -32.62 -7.79 20.38
CA ASP A 80 -33.48 -6.74 20.93
C ASP A 80 -33.57 -5.50 20.03
N ILE A 81 -32.70 -5.40 19.00
CA ILE A 81 -32.66 -4.29 18.04
C ILE A 81 -33.60 -4.54 16.86
N VAL A 82 -33.81 -5.79 16.47
CA VAL A 82 -34.72 -6.15 15.39
C VAL A 82 -36.19 -6.05 15.84
N THR A 83 -37.09 -5.76 14.89
CA THR A 83 -38.54 -5.72 15.12
C THR A 83 -39.19 -7.10 14.99
N ASP A 84 -38.59 -7.96 14.17
CA ASP A 84 -38.93 -9.37 14.02
C ASP A 84 -37.65 -10.21 14.06
N GLN A 85 -37.73 -11.45 14.52
CA GLN A 85 -36.58 -12.37 14.55
C GLN A 85 -36.33 -13.02 13.18
N SER A 86 -36.65 -12.33 12.08
CA SER A 86 -36.35 -12.82 10.75
C SER A 86 -34.87 -12.61 10.41
N GLN A 87 -34.33 -13.51 9.58
CA GLN A 87 -32.97 -13.35 9.06
C GLN A 87 -32.81 -12.04 8.28
N ALA A 88 -33.86 -11.58 7.59
CA ALA A 88 -33.83 -10.33 6.85
C ALA A 88 -33.61 -9.11 7.77
N SER A 89 -34.27 -9.10 8.93
CA SER A 89 -34.06 -8.05 9.94
C SER A 89 -32.66 -8.07 10.52
N TYR A 90 -32.11 -9.25 10.80
CA TYR A 90 -30.72 -9.38 11.26
C TYR A 90 -29.72 -8.89 10.23
N ASN A 91 -29.90 -9.25 8.96
CA ASN A 91 -29.04 -8.78 7.87
C ASN A 91 -29.13 -7.25 7.71
N THR A 92 -30.32 -6.67 7.89
CA THR A 92 -30.52 -5.22 7.85
C THR A 92 -29.82 -4.50 9.01
N VAL A 93 -29.78 -5.10 10.21
CA VAL A 93 -29.00 -4.59 11.34
C VAL A 93 -27.50 -4.67 11.07
N ASP A 94 -27.02 -5.77 10.52
CA ASP A 94 -25.60 -5.96 10.19
C ASP A 94 -25.12 -4.97 9.12
N ILE A 95 -25.91 -4.73 8.07
CA ILE A 95 -25.54 -3.77 7.03
C ILE A 95 -25.58 -2.32 7.54
N ALA A 96 -26.52 -1.98 8.43
CA ALA A 96 -26.56 -0.68 9.09
C ALA A 96 -25.31 -0.45 9.95
N ALA A 97 -24.92 -1.43 10.77
CA ALA A 97 -23.69 -1.37 11.57
C ALA A 97 -22.44 -1.30 10.68
N ARG A 98 -22.40 -2.06 9.58
CA ARG A 98 -21.33 -2.02 8.57
C ARG A 98 -21.20 -0.64 7.94
N MET A 99 -22.30 -0.03 7.49
CA MET A 99 -22.28 1.31 6.87
C MET A 99 -21.77 2.37 7.84
N TRP A 100 -22.18 2.28 9.12
CA TRP A 100 -21.78 3.23 10.15
C TRP A 100 -20.31 3.08 10.56
N LEU A 101 -19.87 1.85 10.86
CA LEU A 101 -18.54 1.58 11.41
C LEU A 101 -17.49 1.37 10.33
N THR A 102 -17.90 1.17 9.07
CA THR A 102 -17.03 0.80 7.95
C THR A 102 -16.23 -0.48 8.27
N ILE A 103 -16.91 -1.46 8.85
CA ILE A 103 -16.36 -2.76 9.26
C ILE A 103 -17.18 -3.86 8.60
N HIS A 104 -16.50 -4.84 7.99
CA HIS A 104 -17.21 -5.96 7.41
C HIS A 104 -17.79 -6.89 8.50
N ILE A 105 -19.12 -6.98 8.55
CA ILE A 105 -19.85 -7.94 9.39
C ILE A 105 -20.32 -9.10 8.53
N GLN A 106 -19.86 -10.32 8.81
CA GLN A 106 -20.23 -11.50 8.05
C GLN A 106 -21.61 -12.01 8.46
N HIS A 107 -22.43 -12.37 7.47
CA HIS A 107 -23.81 -12.83 7.65
C HIS A 107 -23.96 -14.37 7.69
N SER A 108 -22.91 -15.10 7.29
CA SER A 108 -22.95 -16.56 7.13
C SER A 108 -22.46 -17.26 8.39
N ASN A 109 -23.10 -18.39 8.73
CA ASN A 109 -22.69 -19.29 9.81
C ASN A 109 -21.33 -19.98 9.56
N ALA A 110 -20.73 -19.76 8.37
CA ALA A 110 -19.37 -20.19 8.10
C ALA A 110 -18.40 -19.39 8.98
N HIS A 111 -17.92 -20.01 10.06
CA HIS A 111 -16.95 -19.43 10.97
C HIS A 111 -15.62 -19.29 10.22
N SER A 112 -15.34 -18.07 9.76
CA SER A 112 -13.99 -17.67 9.37
C SER A 112 -13.39 -16.87 10.53
N PRO A 113 -12.24 -17.27 11.10
CA PRO A 113 -11.62 -16.53 12.20
C PRO A 113 -11.23 -15.09 11.81
N ASP A 114 -11.05 -14.84 10.51
CA ASP A 114 -10.68 -13.52 9.98
C ASP A 114 -11.87 -12.58 9.79
N CYS A 115 -13.09 -13.07 9.94
CA CYS A 115 -14.30 -12.29 9.75
C CYS A 115 -14.97 -11.95 11.08
N PHE A 116 -15.32 -10.67 11.26
CA PHE A 116 -16.13 -10.26 12.41
C PHE A 116 -17.59 -10.70 12.21
N GLN A 117 -18.14 -11.34 13.23
CA GLN A 117 -19.54 -11.74 13.30
C GLN A 117 -20.19 -11.07 14.51
N TRP A 118 -21.44 -10.64 14.37
CA TRP A 118 -22.23 -10.11 15.47
C TRP A 118 -23.32 -11.12 15.88
N PRO A 119 -23.09 -11.87 16.98
CA PRO A 119 -24.05 -12.85 17.49
C PRO A 119 -25.34 -12.20 17.97
N GLU A 120 -26.44 -12.95 17.87
CA GLU A 120 -27.79 -12.48 18.21
C GLU A 120 -27.93 -12.13 19.71
N ASP A 121 -27.23 -12.86 20.57
CA ASP A 121 -27.33 -12.83 22.02
C ASP A 121 -26.37 -11.82 22.69
N LYS A 122 -25.55 -11.14 21.90
CA LYS A 122 -24.53 -10.19 22.37
C LYS A 122 -24.78 -8.77 21.91
N THR A 123 -24.29 -7.83 22.72
CA THR A 123 -24.20 -6.44 22.31
C THR A 123 -23.09 -6.31 21.26
N LEU A 124 -23.15 -5.27 20.42
CA LEU A 124 -22.13 -5.03 19.41
C LEU A 124 -20.76 -4.79 20.06
N SER A 125 -20.74 -4.14 21.22
CA SER A 125 -19.51 -3.86 21.97
C SER A 125 -18.88 -5.13 22.54
N ASP A 126 -19.68 -6.00 23.17
CA ASP A 126 -19.18 -7.25 23.74
C ASP A 126 -18.68 -8.20 22.65
N ALA A 127 -19.45 -8.35 21.57
CA ALA A 127 -19.06 -9.17 20.43
C ALA A 127 -17.73 -8.70 19.82
N PHE A 128 -17.57 -7.37 19.67
CA PHE A 128 -16.37 -6.79 19.11
C PHE A 128 -15.17 -6.89 20.06
N ALA A 129 -15.37 -6.66 21.36
CA ALA A 129 -14.33 -6.81 22.38
C ALA A 129 -13.82 -8.26 22.44
N GLU A 130 -14.72 -9.23 22.37
CA GLU A 130 -14.36 -10.65 22.32
C GLU A 130 -13.59 -11.01 21.04
N TRP A 131 -14.08 -10.56 19.87
CA TRP A 131 -13.38 -10.77 18.61
C TRP A 131 -11.98 -10.15 18.60
N LEU A 132 -11.84 -8.91 19.10
CA LEU A 132 -10.55 -8.25 19.25
C LEU A 132 -9.64 -9.01 20.19
N ASN A 133 -10.14 -9.44 21.35
CA ASN A 133 -9.35 -10.20 22.31
C ASN A 133 -8.89 -11.53 21.71
N GLN A 134 -9.75 -12.25 20.99
CA GLN A 134 -9.35 -13.46 20.28
C GLN A 134 -8.26 -13.18 19.26
N ARG A 135 -8.37 -12.10 18.48
CA ARG A 135 -7.36 -11.72 17.48
C ARG A 135 -6.04 -11.29 18.12
N ILE A 136 -6.08 -10.51 19.19
CA ILE A 136 -4.87 -10.05 19.89
C ILE A 136 -4.20 -11.20 20.65
N LEU A 137 -4.98 -12.00 21.39
CA LEU A 137 -4.48 -13.13 22.18
C LEU A 137 -3.95 -14.27 21.30
N SER A 138 -4.64 -14.62 20.21
CA SER A 138 -4.17 -15.63 19.25
C SER A 138 -2.91 -15.17 18.50
N ASN A 139 -2.56 -13.88 18.57
CA ASN A 139 -1.41 -13.28 17.90
C ASN A 139 -0.23 -12.93 18.83
N ARG A 140 -0.23 -13.36 20.12
CA ARG A 140 0.95 -13.22 20.99
C ARG A 140 1.91 -14.41 20.76
N PRO A 141 3.04 -14.17 20.08
CA PRO A 141 4.31 -13.99 20.79
C PRO A 141 5.19 -12.92 20.11
N LEU A 142 4.89 -11.64 20.34
CA LEU A 142 5.88 -10.58 20.21
C LEU A 142 6.19 -10.15 21.64
N ASP A 143 7.46 -10.09 22.00
CA ASP A 143 7.91 -9.62 23.32
C ASP A 143 7.18 -8.30 23.61
N ASP A 144 6.49 -8.20 24.76
CA ASP A 144 5.69 -7.01 25.10
C ASP A 144 6.59 -5.75 25.26
N ASP A 145 7.92 -5.96 25.20
CA ASP A 145 9.01 -4.99 25.23
C ASP A 145 9.69 -4.78 23.86
N ASP A 146 9.01 -5.04 22.73
CA ASP A 146 9.60 -4.73 21.41
C ASP A 146 9.73 -3.21 21.22
N THR A 147 10.85 -2.66 21.70
CA THR A 147 11.23 -1.24 21.60
C THR A 147 11.73 -0.86 20.20
N ARG A 148 11.50 -1.70 19.19
CA ARG A 148 11.88 -1.41 17.81
C ARG A 148 11.35 -0.05 17.38
N GLN A 149 12.25 0.73 16.78
CA GLN A 149 11.90 1.97 16.13
C GLN A 149 11.56 1.71 14.67
N ILE A 150 10.47 2.34 14.23
CA ILE A 150 10.05 2.34 12.85
C ILE A 150 10.96 3.32 12.09
N PRO A 151 11.62 2.90 10.99
CA PRO A 151 12.49 3.78 10.21
C PRO A 151 11.78 5.06 9.77
N LEU A 152 12.48 6.20 9.80
CA LEU A 152 11.89 7.49 9.44
C LEU A 152 11.40 7.52 7.98
N ASP A 153 12.08 6.81 7.09
CA ASP A 153 11.75 6.70 5.67
C ASP A 153 10.69 5.61 5.39
N PHE A 154 10.22 4.87 6.40
CA PHE A 154 9.13 3.91 6.25
C PHE A 154 7.82 4.61 5.87
N SER A 155 7.38 4.45 4.63
CA SER A 155 6.16 5.06 4.11
C SER A 155 5.60 4.28 2.93
N ILE A 156 4.31 4.43 2.65
CA ILE A 156 3.65 3.80 1.50
C ILE A 156 4.27 4.22 0.16
N PRO A 157 4.55 5.51 -0.11
CA PRO A 157 5.26 5.89 -1.32
C PRO A 157 6.58 5.14 -1.51
N ASN A 158 7.34 4.96 -0.43
CA ASN A 158 8.61 4.23 -0.50
C ASN A 158 8.43 2.72 -0.63
N LEU A 159 7.41 2.13 0.00
CA LEU A 159 7.06 0.72 -0.19
C LEU A 159 6.67 0.44 -1.65
N ILE A 160 5.91 1.34 -2.28
CA ILE A 160 5.60 1.24 -3.73
C ILE A 160 6.89 1.38 -4.55
N ARG A 161 7.72 2.38 -4.24
CA ARG A 161 8.88 2.77 -5.05
C ARG A 161 10.02 1.75 -5.03
N TYR A 162 10.32 1.19 -3.85
CA TYR A 162 11.47 0.32 -3.62
C TYR A 162 11.08 -1.15 -3.43
N TYR A 163 9.90 -1.44 -2.89
CA TYR A 163 9.48 -2.82 -2.61
C TYR A 163 8.41 -3.30 -3.59
N GLU A 164 8.07 -2.49 -4.60
CA GLU A 164 7.07 -2.80 -5.63
C GLU A 164 5.70 -3.20 -5.06
N MET A 165 5.40 -2.73 -3.84
CA MET A 165 4.12 -2.99 -3.20
C MET A 165 3.00 -2.26 -3.92
N LYS A 166 1.82 -2.87 -3.94
CA LYS A 166 0.60 -2.29 -4.48
C LYS A 166 -0.34 -1.91 -3.34
N VAL A 167 -0.84 -0.67 -3.36
CA VAL A 167 -1.83 -0.23 -2.38
C VAL A 167 -3.22 -0.56 -2.89
N ILE A 168 -3.96 -1.29 -2.07
CA ILE A 168 -5.37 -1.58 -2.28
C ILE A 168 -6.17 -0.77 -1.27
N TRP A 169 -6.97 0.18 -1.74
CA TRP A 169 -7.86 0.94 -0.87
C TRP A 169 -9.01 0.07 -0.39
N THR A 170 -9.27 0.06 0.91
CA THR A 170 -10.36 -0.69 1.52
C THR A 170 -11.28 0.23 2.31
N SER A 171 -12.57 -0.03 2.21
CA SER A 171 -13.60 0.56 3.08
C SER A 171 -13.76 -0.20 4.40
N ASP A 172 -13.07 -1.33 4.59
CA ASP A 172 -13.12 -2.14 5.82
C ASP A 172 -11.94 -1.81 6.74
N LEU A 173 -12.24 -1.19 7.88
CA LEU A 173 -11.24 -0.78 8.87
C LEU A 173 -10.45 -1.97 9.44
N LEU A 174 -11.08 -3.14 9.59
CA LEU A 174 -10.42 -4.32 10.15
C LEU A 174 -9.37 -4.93 9.21
N GLN A 175 -9.49 -4.65 7.91
CA GLN A 175 -8.53 -5.05 6.88
C GLN A 175 -7.41 -4.03 6.69
N HIS A 176 -7.41 -2.92 7.43
CA HIS A 176 -6.30 -1.97 7.38
C HIS A 176 -4.99 -2.68 7.72
N LEU A 177 -3.94 -2.38 6.94
CA LEU A 177 -2.61 -3.00 7.03
C LEU A 177 -2.60 -4.51 6.82
N ASN A 178 -3.64 -5.11 6.26
CA ASN A 178 -3.57 -6.51 5.84
C ASN A 178 -2.68 -6.61 4.60
N VAL A 179 -1.69 -7.51 4.64
CA VAL A 179 -0.69 -7.68 3.60
C VAL A 179 -0.89 -9.04 2.94
N ASP A 180 -1.09 -9.01 1.62
CA ASP A 180 -1.02 -10.18 0.76
C ASP A 180 0.40 -10.27 0.20
N TRP A 181 1.21 -11.14 0.81
CA TRP A 181 2.61 -11.35 0.46
C TRP A 181 2.78 -12.05 -0.90
N GLU A 182 1.77 -12.78 -1.38
CA GLU A 182 1.84 -13.46 -2.68
C GLU A 182 1.72 -12.45 -3.83
N HIS A 183 0.81 -11.49 -3.69
CA HIS A 183 0.57 -10.46 -4.70
C HIS A 183 1.29 -9.13 -4.40
N ASN A 184 2.03 -9.08 -3.29
CA ASN A 184 2.71 -7.90 -2.76
C ASN A 184 1.76 -6.70 -2.61
N GLN A 185 0.58 -6.95 -2.05
CA GLN A 185 -0.48 -5.95 -1.88
C GLN A 185 -0.66 -5.60 -0.41
N ILE A 186 -0.83 -4.32 -0.13
CA ILE A 186 -1.18 -3.82 1.21
C ILE A 186 -2.52 -3.12 1.16
N LYS A 187 -3.42 -3.52 2.07
CA LYS A 187 -4.74 -2.89 2.21
C LYS A 187 -4.64 -1.66 3.10
N VAL A 188 -5.10 -0.52 2.60
CA VAL A 188 -5.09 0.75 3.34
C VAL A 188 -6.52 1.28 3.44
N TYR A 189 -6.93 1.61 4.66
CA TYR A 189 -8.26 2.12 4.92
C TYR A 189 -8.41 3.54 4.36
N GLU A 190 -9.47 3.78 3.60
CA GLU A 190 -9.60 5.00 2.79
C GLU A 190 -10.44 6.12 3.44
N HIS A 191 -11.31 5.80 4.40
CA HIS A 191 -12.31 6.75 4.91
C HIS A 191 -11.81 7.53 6.14
N GLY A 192 -10.72 8.28 6.00
CA GLY A 192 -10.12 9.06 7.09
C GLY A 192 -11.09 10.00 7.82
N ILE A 193 -12.04 10.59 7.08
CA ILE A 193 -13.08 11.47 7.65
C ILE A 193 -14.01 10.73 8.64
N CYS A 194 -14.27 9.43 8.42
CA CYS A 194 -15.07 8.61 9.32
C CYS A 194 -14.35 8.45 10.67
N LEU A 195 -13.04 8.17 10.66
CA LEU A 195 -12.22 8.08 11.88
C LEU A 195 -12.27 9.39 12.68
N ARG A 196 -12.18 10.54 11.99
CA ARG A 196 -12.32 11.85 12.66
C ARG A 196 -13.68 12.00 13.33
N ASN A 197 -14.77 11.62 12.66
CA ASN A 197 -16.11 11.71 13.24
C ASN A 197 -16.29 10.77 14.43
N HIS A 198 -15.73 9.56 14.36
CA HIS A 198 -15.69 8.61 15.47
C HIS A 198 -14.90 9.17 16.66
N MET A 199 -13.76 9.84 16.43
CA MET A 199 -12.98 10.50 17.49
C MET A 199 -13.72 11.66 18.17
N LYS A 200 -14.53 12.42 17.43
CA LYS A 200 -15.34 13.51 18.01
C LYS A 200 -16.48 13.01 18.89
N ASN A 201 -17.00 11.82 18.61
CA ASN A 201 -18.14 11.23 19.32
C ASN A 201 -17.79 9.86 19.92
N PRO A 202 -16.82 9.78 20.85
CA PRO A 202 -16.33 8.49 21.35
C PRO A 202 -17.39 7.72 22.15
N GLY A 203 -18.36 8.41 22.76
CA GLY A 203 -19.42 7.79 23.56
C GLY A 203 -20.44 6.99 22.74
N LEU A 204 -20.43 7.12 21.41
CA LEU A 204 -21.30 6.36 20.52
C LEU A 204 -20.61 5.11 19.95
N LEU A 205 -19.31 4.90 20.20
CA LEU A 205 -18.57 3.80 19.58
C LEU A 205 -18.78 2.48 20.32
N PRO A 206 -18.99 1.36 19.60
CA PRO A 206 -19.02 0.03 20.20
C PRO A 206 -17.63 -0.52 20.50
N PHE A 207 -16.58 0.02 19.89
CA PHE A 207 -15.19 -0.43 20.06
C PHE A 207 -14.33 0.55 20.86
N PRO A 208 -13.16 0.09 21.37
CA PRO A 208 -12.25 0.95 22.13
C PRO A 208 -11.83 2.19 21.33
N LYS A 209 -11.85 3.35 21.98
CA LYS A 209 -11.42 4.63 21.38
C LYS A 209 -9.96 4.58 20.92
N GLU A 210 -9.15 3.72 21.55
CA GLU A 210 -7.76 3.44 21.25
C GLU A 210 -7.61 2.86 19.84
N LEU A 211 -8.54 2.01 19.37
CA LEU A 211 -8.52 1.43 18.03
C LEU A 211 -8.59 2.52 16.95
N VAL A 212 -9.49 3.49 17.11
CA VAL A 212 -9.64 4.60 16.15
C VAL A 212 -8.42 5.49 16.14
N ARG A 213 -7.87 5.78 17.33
CA ARG A 213 -6.66 6.60 17.45
C ARG A 213 -5.47 5.93 16.79
N GLU A 214 -5.30 4.64 17.03
CA GLU A 214 -4.23 3.87 16.41
C GLU A 214 -4.40 3.80 14.89
N ALA A 215 -5.63 3.63 14.37
CA ALA A 215 -5.89 3.68 12.92
C ALA A 215 -5.48 5.03 12.28
N VAL A 216 -5.68 6.13 13.01
CA VAL A 216 -5.22 7.45 12.57
C VAL A 216 -3.70 7.57 12.65
N ASP A 217 -3.09 7.01 13.70
CA ASP A 217 -1.63 7.00 13.87
C ASP A 217 -0.95 6.14 12.79
N THR A 218 -1.54 5.04 12.37
CA THR A 218 -1.03 4.22 11.26
C THR A 218 -1.15 4.95 9.94
N LEU A 219 -2.27 5.64 9.64
CA LEU A 219 -2.38 6.46 8.43
C LEU A 219 -1.33 7.59 8.42
N THR A 220 -1.12 8.25 9.55
CA THR A 220 -0.11 9.32 9.69
C THR A 220 1.32 8.78 9.57
N LEU A 221 1.56 7.54 10.02
CA LEU A 221 2.83 6.84 9.84
C LEU A 221 3.10 6.50 8.38
N LEU A 222 2.11 5.92 7.70
CA LEU A 222 2.20 5.40 6.33
C LEU A 222 2.28 6.51 5.28
N PHE A 223 1.63 7.65 5.53
CA PHE A 223 1.57 8.79 4.63
C PHE A 223 2.15 10.04 5.31
N PRO A 224 3.48 10.10 5.51
CA PRO A 224 4.11 11.29 6.06
C PRO A 224 3.91 12.48 5.10
N ARG A 225 3.76 13.70 5.65
CA ARG A 225 3.61 14.91 4.82
C ARG A 225 4.93 15.22 4.11
N CYS A 226 5.02 14.80 2.86
CA CYS A 226 6.13 15.05 1.96
C CYS A 226 5.63 14.99 0.52
N LYS A 227 6.43 15.53 -0.40
CA LYS A 227 6.08 15.62 -1.81
C LYS A 227 5.65 14.28 -2.43
N ASP A 228 6.37 13.19 -2.14
CA ASP A 228 6.08 11.87 -2.70
C ASP A 228 4.69 11.34 -2.25
N THR A 229 4.30 11.65 -1.01
CA THR A 229 2.98 11.33 -0.48
C THR A 229 1.89 12.18 -1.13
N ASP A 230 2.12 13.49 -1.24
CA ASP A 230 1.16 14.43 -1.83
C ASP A 230 0.91 14.09 -3.31
N ASP A 231 1.97 13.79 -4.07
CA ASP A 231 1.90 13.37 -5.47
C ASP A 231 1.12 12.05 -5.63
N LEU A 232 1.36 11.08 -4.73
CA LEU A 232 0.64 9.80 -4.72
C LEU A 232 -0.85 10.00 -4.43
N LEU A 233 -1.18 10.75 -3.38
CA LEU A 233 -2.57 10.98 -2.95
C LEU A 233 -3.35 11.82 -3.97
N LEU A 234 -2.70 12.80 -4.60
CA LEU A 234 -3.29 13.59 -5.69
C LEU A 234 -3.61 12.71 -6.90
N LYS A 235 -2.66 11.85 -7.30
CA LYS A 235 -2.84 10.90 -8.41
C LYS A 235 -4.00 9.94 -8.16
N GLU A 236 -4.12 9.42 -6.95
CA GLU A 236 -5.16 8.48 -6.55
C GLU A 236 -6.49 9.18 -6.17
N ARG A 237 -6.52 10.52 -6.13
CA ARG A 237 -7.63 11.37 -5.66
C ARG A 237 -8.11 10.97 -4.25
N ARG A 238 -7.16 10.92 -3.32
CA ARG A 238 -7.35 10.47 -1.93
C ARG A 238 -6.96 11.56 -0.94
N PRO A 239 -7.90 12.41 -0.48
CA PRO A 239 -7.60 13.50 0.45
C PRO A 239 -7.50 13.02 1.92
N ILE A 240 -6.80 11.91 2.17
CA ILE A 240 -6.76 11.26 3.50
C ILE A 240 -5.98 12.12 4.51
N LEU A 241 -4.97 12.87 4.06
CA LEU A 241 -4.16 13.76 4.91
C LEU A 241 -4.74 15.16 5.10
N ASP A 242 -5.75 15.51 4.32
CA ASP A 242 -6.47 16.78 4.43
C ASP A 242 -7.42 16.79 5.64
N VAL A 243 -7.70 15.60 6.18
CA VAL A 243 -8.42 15.43 7.44
C VAL A 243 -7.52 15.90 8.60
N PRO A 244 -7.94 16.92 9.38
CA PRO A 244 -7.14 17.37 10.51
C PRO A 244 -7.36 16.43 11.69
N TYR A 245 -6.48 15.45 11.80
CA TYR A 245 -6.47 14.49 12.91
C TYR A 245 -5.96 15.09 14.23
N GLY A 246 -5.11 16.13 14.16
CA GLY A 246 -4.46 16.72 15.34
C GLY A 246 -3.44 15.79 16.00
N ARG A 247 -2.87 14.85 15.25
CA ARG A 247 -1.92 13.84 15.74
C ARG A 247 -0.63 13.89 14.94
N SER A 248 0.48 13.58 15.60
CA SER A 248 1.81 13.56 15.02
C SER A 248 2.25 12.13 14.72
N ARG A 249 3.19 11.97 13.79
CA ARG A 249 3.74 10.66 13.42
C ARG A 249 4.48 10.02 14.59
N LEU A 250 4.05 8.82 14.99
CA LEU A 250 4.67 8.04 16.05
C LEU A 250 5.60 6.99 15.43
N LEU A 251 6.84 6.89 15.92
CA LEU A 251 7.86 5.99 15.36
C LEU A 251 8.24 4.84 16.29
N ALA A 252 7.70 4.77 17.51
CA ALA A 252 7.91 3.61 18.36
C ALA A 252 6.85 2.56 18.06
N LEU A 253 7.25 1.33 17.75
CA LEU A 253 6.34 0.22 17.45
C LEU A 253 5.45 -0.13 18.65
N SER A 254 5.93 0.12 19.87
CA SER A 254 5.19 -0.08 21.11
C SER A 254 3.91 0.75 21.22
N ASN A 255 3.80 1.88 20.49
CA ASN A 255 2.59 2.71 20.46
C ASN A 255 1.42 2.07 19.69
N TYR A 256 1.68 1.02 18.93
CA TYR A 256 0.68 0.29 18.16
C TYR A 256 0.36 -1.00 18.89
N HIS A 257 -0.91 -1.29 19.14
CA HIS A 257 -1.39 -2.49 19.82
C HIS A 257 -2.23 -3.36 18.89
N TYR A 258 -3.13 -2.76 18.11
CA TYR A 258 -4.05 -3.46 17.23
C TYR A 258 -3.42 -3.87 15.89
N TRP A 259 -2.52 -3.05 15.35
CA TRP A 259 -1.81 -3.30 14.09
C TRP A 259 -0.33 -3.60 14.27
N ARG A 260 0.15 -3.75 15.52
CA ARG A 260 1.56 -4.01 15.85
C ARG A 260 2.17 -5.14 15.02
N ARG A 261 1.47 -6.27 14.94
CA ARG A 261 1.94 -7.45 14.22
C ARG A 261 2.17 -7.16 12.73
N ASN A 262 1.15 -6.61 12.06
CA ASN A 262 1.22 -6.31 10.63
C ASN A 262 2.31 -5.26 10.34
N LEU A 263 2.44 -4.25 11.21
CA LEU A 263 3.55 -3.29 11.14
C LEU A 263 4.91 -3.96 11.35
N SER A 264 5.05 -4.83 12.34
CA SER A 264 6.28 -5.57 12.60
C SER A 264 6.69 -6.43 11.41
N GLU A 265 5.74 -7.11 10.77
CA GLU A 265 6.00 -7.91 9.57
C GLU A 265 6.42 -7.02 8.38
N LEU A 266 5.75 -5.87 8.18
CA LEU A 266 6.14 -4.88 7.16
C LEU A 266 7.51 -4.26 7.42
N ILE A 267 7.84 -3.96 8.67
CA ILE A 267 9.16 -3.42 9.06
C ILE A 267 10.23 -4.47 8.87
N THR A 268 9.97 -5.73 9.25
CA THR A 268 10.90 -6.82 8.99
C THR A 268 11.12 -7.01 7.48
N HIS A 269 10.05 -6.92 6.68
CA HIS A 269 10.15 -6.93 5.23
C HIS A 269 10.97 -5.75 4.67
N TRP A 270 10.79 -4.56 5.25
CA TRP A 270 11.55 -3.37 4.92
C TRP A 270 13.04 -3.54 5.24
N GLU A 271 13.38 -4.03 6.44
CA GLU A 271 14.75 -4.26 6.89
C GLU A 271 15.48 -5.33 6.05
N ASN A 272 14.76 -6.34 5.56
CA ASN A 272 15.31 -7.35 4.65
C ASN A 272 15.74 -6.80 3.27
N GLY A 273 15.38 -5.54 2.97
CA GLY A 273 15.78 -4.86 1.74
C GLY A 273 14.92 -5.20 0.51
N PRO A 274 15.03 -4.38 -0.56
CA PRO A 274 14.27 -4.59 -1.79
C PRO A 274 14.72 -5.87 -2.52
N LYS A 275 13.80 -6.54 -3.21
CA LYS A 275 14.07 -7.74 -4.02
C LYS A 275 13.89 -7.44 -5.51
N GLY A 276 14.75 -8.00 -6.36
CA GLY A 276 14.60 -7.92 -7.82
C GLY A 276 15.17 -6.65 -8.44
N LEU A 277 14.52 -6.11 -9.49
CA LEU A 277 15.01 -4.94 -10.26
C LEU A 277 15.08 -3.66 -9.42
N SER A 278 14.33 -3.60 -8.33
CA SER A 278 14.39 -2.49 -7.38
C SER A 278 15.70 -2.42 -6.57
N GLN A 279 16.49 -3.49 -6.51
CA GLN A 279 17.86 -3.46 -5.94
C GLN A 279 18.80 -2.52 -6.70
N ILE A 280 18.51 -2.29 -7.99
CA ILE A 280 19.28 -1.39 -8.84
C ILE A 280 18.91 0.08 -8.55
N ARG A 281 17.81 0.35 -7.83
CA ARG A 281 17.44 1.73 -7.49
C ARG A 281 18.20 2.17 -6.23
N LEU A 282 18.84 3.33 -6.34
CA LEU A 282 19.49 3.98 -5.21
C LEU A 282 18.43 4.34 -4.15
N LYS A 283 18.55 3.76 -2.96
CA LYS A 283 17.81 4.22 -1.78
C LYS A 283 18.59 5.41 -1.19
N PRO A 284 17.94 6.57 -0.91
CA PRO A 284 18.65 7.76 -0.47
C PRO A 284 19.43 7.63 0.84
N ASP A 285 19.06 6.69 1.73
CA ASP A 285 19.49 6.75 3.14
C ASP A 285 19.97 5.43 3.77
N HIS A 286 20.15 4.36 2.98
CA HIS A 286 20.73 3.11 3.48
C HIS A 286 21.96 2.67 2.68
N GLY A 287 22.90 2.02 3.39
CA GLY A 287 24.28 1.66 3.05
C GLY A 287 24.58 1.01 1.69
N ASN A 288 23.59 0.87 0.82
CA ASN A 288 23.74 0.37 -0.54
C ASN A 288 24.40 1.38 -1.49
N LEU A 289 24.83 2.56 -1.04
CA LEU A 289 25.69 3.42 -1.86
C LEU A 289 26.97 2.69 -2.27
N MET A 290 27.60 1.99 -1.31
CA MET A 290 28.81 1.22 -1.60
C MET A 290 28.50 0.07 -2.55
N GLU A 291 27.44 -0.70 -2.29
CA GLU A 291 27.03 -1.82 -3.13
C GLU A 291 26.64 -1.37 -4.55
N TYR A 292 25.88 -0.29 -4.67
CA TYR A 292 25.52 0.33 -5.94
C TYR A 292 26.75 0.81 -6.71
N VAL A 293 27.67 1.52 -6.04
CA VAL A 293 28.93 1.96 -6.65
C VAL A 293 29.75 0.75 -7.11
N THR A 294 29.86 -0.31 -6.28
CA THR A 294 30.59 -1.52 -6.68
C THR A 294 29.95 -2.23 -7.88
N PHE A 295 28.62 -2.27 -7.97
CA PHE A 295 27.89 -2.82 -9.11
C PHE A 295 28.18 -2.03 -10.39
N TRP A 296 28.13 -0.69 -10.34
CA TRP A 296 28.43 0.15 -11.50
C TRP A 296 29.91 0.13 -11.89
N VAL A 297 30.82 0.07 -10.91
CA VAL A 297 32.25 -0.10 -11.17
C VAL A 297 32.52 -1.44 -11.85
N ALA A 298 31.95 -2.54 -11.35
CA ALA A 298 32.08 -3.86 -11.98
C ALA A 298 31.53 -3.87 -13.41
N THR A 299 30.37 -3.23 -13.62
CA THR A 299 29.76 -3.07 -14.95
C THR A 299 30.67 -2.27 -15.90
N LEU A 300 31.25 -1.16 -15.41
CA LEU A 300 32.19 -0.35 -16.19
C LEU A 300 33.45 -1.14 -16.56
N VAL A 301 34.02 -1.89 -15.60
CA VAL A 301 35.18 -2.76 -15.83
C VAL A 301 34.87 -3.82 -16.89
N LEU A 302 33.69 -4.44 -16.84
CA LEU A 302 33.25 -5.41 -17.83
C LEU A 302 33.19 -4.79 -19.24
N ILE A 303 32.57 -3.61 -19.37
CA ILE A 303 32.49 -2.88 -20.65
C ILE A 303 33.88 -2.53 -21.17
N LEU A 304 34.76 -2.00 -20.33
CA LEU A 304 36.13 -1.67 -20.70
C LEU A 304 36.92 -2.91 -21.13
N THR A 305 36.69 -4.05 -20.48
CA THR A 305 37.33 -5.32 -20.84
C THR A 305 36.89 -5.78 -22.23
N ILE A 306 35.59 -5.69 -22.55
CA ILE A 306 35.06 -6.03 -23.88
C ILE A 306 35.66 -5.11 -24.95
N LEU A 307 35.72 -3.80 -24.68
CA LEU A 307 36.34 -2.84 -25.59
C LEU A 307 37.83 -3.12 -25.80
N SER A 308 38.57 -3.41 -24.73
CA SER A 308 40.00 -3.75 -24.80
C SER A 308 40.23 -5.00 -25.65
N ILE A 309 39.39 -6.02 -25.53
CA ILE A 309 39.48 -7.23 -26.36
C ILE A 309 39.23 -6.87 -27.83
N ALA A 310 38.20 -6.06 -28.13
CA ALA A 310 37.89 -5.63 -29.49
C ALA A 310 39.04 -4.82 -30.13
N PHE A 311 39.62 -3.87 -29.39
CA PHE A 311 40.78 -3.12 -29.85
C PHE A 311 42.02 -4.00 -30.01
N GLY A 312 42.23 -4.97 -29.11
CA GLY A 312 43.29 -5.97 -29.21
C GLY A 312 43.19 -6.77 -30.51
N VAL A 313 42.00 -7.30 -30.83
CA VAL A 313 41.74 -8.01 -32.09
C VAL A 313 41.96 -7.10 -33.30
N GLY A 314 41.46 -5.87 -33.25
CA GLY A 314 41.68 -4.88 -34.32
C GLY A 314 43.16 -4.60 -34.58
N SER A 315 43.95 -4.43 -33.51
CA SER A 315 45.40 -4.21 -33.61
C SER A 315 46.14 -5.40 -34.23
N LEU A 316 45.73 -6.63 -33.90
CA LEU A 316 46.30 -7.86 -34.47
C LEU A 316 46.05 -7.94 -35.99
N VAL A 317 44.83 -7.61 -36.42
CA VAL A 317 44.48 -7.60 -37.85
C VAL A 317 45.28 -6.53 -38.61
N LEU A 318 45.43 -5.34 -38.03
CA LEU A 318 46.25 -4.28 -38.63
C LEU A 318 47.73 -4.67 -38.70
N ALA A 319 48.27 -5.28 -37.65
CA ALA A 319 49.64 -5.80 -37.64
C ALA A 319 49.85 -6.86 -38.73
N LYS A 320 48.88 -7.77 -38.91
CA LYS A 320 48.91 -8.79 -39.97
C LYS A 320 48.90 -8.15 -41.36
N LYS A 321 48.06 -7.14 -41.60
CA LYS A 321 48.05 -6.40 -42.87
C LYS A 321 49.36 -5.64 -43.11
N ALA A 322 49.92 -5.02 -42.08
CA ALA A 322 51.20 -4.33 -42.19
C ALA A 322 52.35 -5.29 -42.53
N LEU A 323 52.34 -6.50 -41.93
CA LEU A 323 53.29 -7.55 -42.26
C LEU A 323 53.15 -8.01 -43.71
N ASP A 324 51.92 -8.27 -44.19
CA ASP A 324 51.66 -8.65 -45.58
C ASP A 324 52.18 -7.58 -46.56
N VAL A 325 51.92 -6.30 -46.29
CA VAL A 325 52.44 -5.18 -47.09
C VAL A 325 53.97 -5.13 -47.05
N SER A 326 54.58 -5.29 -45.88
CA SER A 326 56.04 -5.30 -45.73
C SER A 326 56.70 -6.42 -46.54
N VAL A 327 56.09 -7.61 -46.56
CA VAL A 327 56.57 -8.75 -47.36
C VAL A 327 56.48 -8.44 -48.86
N GLN A 328 55.38 -7.84 -49.31
CA GLN A 328 55.24 -7.42 -50.71
C GLN A 328 56.26 -6.34 -51.11
N SER A 329 56.46 -5.32 -50.25
CA SER A 329 57.47 -4.28 -50.48
C SER A 329 58.89 -4.86 -50.53
N TYR A 330 59.21 -5.82 -49.65
CA TYR A 330 60.48 -6.53 -49.67
C TYR A 330 60.68 -7.29 -50.99
N ASN A 331 59.68 -8.04 -51.45
CA ASN A 331 59.76 -8.79 -52.72
C ASN A 331 59.92 -7.85 -53.94
N LEU A 332 59.24 -6.70 -53.94
CA LEU A 332 59.38 -5.70 -55.00
C LEU A 332 60.79 -5.09 -55.00
N ALA A 333 61.32 -4.73 -53.83
CA ALA A 333 62.68 -4.20 -53.69
C ALA A 333 63.73 -5.22 -54.16
N LEU A 334 63.54 -6.50 -53.82
CA LEU A 334 64.38 -7.60 -54.31
C LEU A 334 64.33 -7.71 -55.84
N ALA A 335 63.13 -7.66 -56.43
CA ALA A 335 62.94 -7.73 -57.88
C ALA A 335 63.59 -6.55 -58.62
N ILE A 336 63.52 -5.33 -58.05
CA ILE A 336 64.17 -4.14 -58.61
C ILE A 336 65.70 -4.29 -58.55
N ALA A 337 66.26 -4.72 -57.42
CA ALA A 337 67.70 -4.97 -57.29
C ALA A 337 68.19 -6.02 -58.30
N CYS A 338 67.47 -7.15 -58.42
CA CYS A 338 67.82 -8.22 -59.36
C CYS A 338 67.57 -7.88 -60.84
N ALA A 339 66.89 -6.77 -61.16
CA ALA A 339 66.67 -6.31 -62.54
C ALA A 339 67.90 -5.57 -63.11
N ASP A 340 68.83 -5.11 -62.28
CA ASP A 340 70.07 -4.47 -62.74
C ASP A 340 71.09 -5.54 -63.21
N LYS A 341 71.63 -5.36 -64.41
CA LYS A 341 72.46 -6.35 -65.12
C LYS A 341 73.82 -6.59 -64.45
N ASN A 342 74.27 -5.68 -63.58
CA ASN A 342 75.54 -5.83 -62.85
C ASN A 342 75.40 -6.50 -61.47
N GLU A 343 74.19 -6.62 -60.91
CA GLU A 343 73.99 -7.06 -59.52
C GLU A 343 73.84 -8.58 -59.35
N THR A 344 73.66 -9.33 -60.44
CA THR A 344 73.62 -10.80 -60.42
C THR A 344 74.94 -11.43 -59.95
N ASN A 345 76.05 -10.70 -60.05
CA ASN A 345 77.36 -11.14 -59.56
C ASN A 345 77.66 -10.76 -58.10
N THR A 346 76.97 -9.77 -57.52
CA THR A 346 77.22 -9.27 -56.15
C THR A 346 76.27 -9.86 -55.10
N LEU A 347 75.07 -10.34 -55.49
CA LEU A 347 74.07 -10.92 -54.58
C LEU A 347 73.61 -12.35 -55.01
N PRO A 348 74.52 -13.32 -55.16
CA PRO A 348 74.23 -14.63 -55.78
C PRO A 348 73.26 -15.52 -54.97
N GLY A 349 73.04 -15.23 -53.70
CA GLY A 349 72.09 -15.97 -52.85
C GLY A 349 70.65 -15.47 -52.93
N PHE A 350 70.42 -14.27 -53.46
CA PHE A 350 69.15 -13.56 -53.42
C PHE A 350 68.54 -13.33 -54.81
N CYS A 351 69.38 -13.12 -55.82
CA CYS A 351 69.00 -13.08 -57.23
C CYS A 351 69.36 -14.42 -57.87
N LYS A 352 68.34 -15.24 -58.17
CA LYS A 352 68.50 -16.53 -58.87
C LYS A 352 68.07 -16.43 -60.32
#